data_AF-A0A2E9QSJ8-F1
#
_entry.id   AF-A0A2E9QSJ8-F1
#
_cell.length_a   1.000
_cell.length_b   1.000
_cell.length_c   1.000
_cell.angle_alpha   90.00
_cell.angle_beta   90.00
_cell.angle_gamma   90.00
#
_symmetry.space_group_name_H-M   'P 1'
#
loop_
_entity.id
_entity.type
_entity.pdbx_description
1 polymer ?
#
loop_
_entity_poly.entity_id
_entity_poly.type
_entity_poly.pdbx_seq_one_letter_code
_entity_poly.pdbx_strand_id
1 'polypeptide(L)'
;MKKLLTLTCTLFFAFAAFVVSAQASGEVKCKQLYQKGTDGIKKDTKCKNDAMNVFKKLQSQLRTCRAHRNNIKNCNRAKRKQARACRGQKRSCKKVCRGGKKQCVRSCRRGKRTCVKACPRGRRGKNCRRSCKRCVRGCRKAKRSCKKVCRGVSRGCLGAARSTARACRNNARSLQAFAVCRNARSLTAKATGRIFSCGWKHYGRAVTCSAGSIVRSLQQK
;
A
#
# COMPACT_ATOMS: atom_id res chain seq x y z
N MET A 1 -10.19 10.84 -24.19
CA MET A 1 -9.02 10.01 -24.56
C MET A 1 -7.99 10.76 -25.41
N LYS A 2 -8.38 11.63 -26.36
CA LYS A 2 -7.44 12.48 -27.13
C LYS A 2 -6.59 13.41 -26.25
N LYS A 3 -7.20 14.08 -25.26
CA LYS A 3 -6.56 15.08 -24.38
C LYS A 3 -5.43 14.55 -23.48
N LEU A 4 -5.49 13.28 -23.03
CA LEU A 4 -4.46 12.68 -22.18
C LEU A 4 -3.26 12.17 -22.99
N LEU A 5 -3.51 11.73 -24.23
CA LEU A 5 -2.48 11.28 -25.17
C LEU A 5 -1.67 12.46 -25.69
N THR A 6 -2.34 13.59 -25.98
CA THR A 6 -1.67 14.86 -26.23
C THR A 6 -0.84 15.27 -25.02
N LEU A 7 -1.38 15.22 -23.79
CA LEU A 7 -0.65 15.64 -22.59
C LEU A 7 0.63 14.85 -22.29
N THR A 8 0.66 13.53 -22.50
CA THR A 8 1.87 12.73 -22.27
C THR A 8 2.89 12.83 -23.40
N CYS A 9 2.43 12.91 -24.66
CA CYS A 9 3.32 13.19 -25.78
C CYS A 9 3.87 14.62 -25.69
N THR A 10 3.05 15.60 -25.29
CA THR A 10 3.50 16.97 -25.03
C THR A 10 4.33 17.07 -23.79
N LEU A 11 4.20 16.23 -22.76
CA LEU A 11 5.11 16.22 -21.61
C LEU A 11 6.46 15.60 -21.96
N PHE A 12 6.51 14.55 -22.78
CA PHE A 12 7.77 13.99 -23.25
C PHE A 12 8.46 14.93 -24.25
N PHE A 13 7.69 15.55 -25.15
CA PHE A 13 8.16 16.61 -26.02
C PHE A 13 8.49 17.90 -25.27
N ALA A 14 7.78 18.24 -24.19
CA ALA A 14 8.07 19.39 -23.36
C ALA A 14 9.23 19.11 -22.42
N PHE A 15 9.51 17.88 -21.99
CA PHE A 15 10.74 17.57 -21.27
C PHE A 15 11.95 17.61 -22.21
N ALA A 16 11.81 17.06 -23.42
CA ALA A 16 12.81 17.21 -24.47
C ALA A 16 12.99 18.68 -24.86
N ALA A 17 11.90 19.44 -24.97
CA ALA A 17 11.95 20.87 -25.26
C ALA A 17 12.44 21.68 -24.07
N PHE A 18 12.16 21.32 -22.81
CA PHE A 18 12.60 22.07 -21.62
C PHE A 18 14.09 21.85 -21.34
N VAL A 19 14.60 20.64 -21.60
CA VAL A 19 16.06 20.37 -21.63
C VAL A 19 16.73 21.16 -22.77
N VAL A 20 16.03 21.41 -23.88
CA VAL A 20 16.51 22.23 -25.01
C VAL A 20 16.35 23.75 -24.75
N SER A 21 15.28 24.18 -24.06
CA SER A 21 14.98 25.56 -23.73
C SER A 21 15.90 26.10 -22.65
N ALA A 22 16.39 25.22 -21.75
CA ALA A 22 17.34 25.61 -20.72
C ALA A 22 18.73 25.99 -21.28
N GLN A 23 19.05 25.66 -22.54
CA GLN A 23 20.33 25.97 -23.19
C GLN A 23 20.18 26.49 -24.63
N ALA A 24 19.03 27.09 -24.95
CA ALA A 24 18.79 27.75 -26.24
C ALA A 24 19.51 29.13 -26.31
N SER A 25 20.82 29.12 -26.13
CA SER A 25 21.71 30.19 -26.58
C SER A 25 22.20 29.83 -27.99
N GLY A 26 21.50 30.28 -29.03
CA GLY A 26 22.18 30.92 -30.15
C GLY A 26 22.32 30.26 -31.54
N GLU A 27 22.14 28.95 -31.77
CA GLU A 27 22.40 28.40 -33.13
C GLU A 27 21.14 28.07 -33.98
N VAL A 28 20.92 28.90 -35.02
CA VAL A 28 19.90 28.70 -36.08
C VAL A 28 19.96 27.29 -36.70
N LYS A 29 21.17 26.72 -36.81
CA LYS A 29 21.42 25.38 -37.34
C LYS A 29 20.79 24.26 -36.50
N CYS A 30 20.89 24.31 -35.17
CA CYS A 30 20.27 23.28 -34.31
C CYS A 30 18.73 23.39 -34.36
N LYS A 31 18.18 24.61 -34.44
CA LYS A 31 16.73 24.85 -34.57
C LYS A 31 16.16 24.27 -35.87
N GLN A 32 16.88 24.42 -36.99
CA GLN A 32 16.51 23.80 -38.27
C GLN A 32 16.58 22.26 -38.22
N LEU A 33 17.57 21.68 -37.54
CA LEU A 33 17.66 20.23 -37.37
C LEU A 33 16.50 19.68 -36.52
N TYR A 34 16.06 20.43 -35.50
CA TYR A 34 14.85 20.10 -34.75
C TYR A 34 13.60 20.13 -35.64
N GLN A 35 13.41 21.17 -36.44
CA GLN A 35 12.27 21.26 -37.38
C GLN A 35 12.26 20.11 -38.39
N LYS A 36 13.43 19.80 -39.00
CA LYS A 36 13.59 18.64 -39.89
C LYS A 36 13.27 17.32 -39.21
N GLY A 37 13.70 17.13 -37.95
CA GLY A 37 13.33 15.95 -37.16
C GLY A 37 11.82 15.86 -36.89
N THR A 38 11.17 17.00 -36.69
CA THR A 38 9.72 17.09 -36.46
C THR A 38 8.93 16.67 -37.70
N ASP A 39 9.32 17.16 -38.87
CA ASP A 39 8.67 16.81 -40.13
C ASP A 39 9.03 15.40 -40.60
N GLY A 40 10.24 14.93 -40.28
CA GLY A 40 10.66 13.54 -40.48
C GLY A 40 9.78 12.54 -39.71
N ILE A 41 9.49 12.81 -38.44
CA ILE A 41 8.57 11.98 -37.65
C ILE A 41 7.14 12.01 -38.21
N LYS A 42 6.65 13.15 -38.70
CA LYS A 42 5.29 13.25 -39.25
C LYS A 42 5.11 12.36 -40.49
N LYS A 43 6.17 12.22 -41.30
CA LYS A 43 6.20 11.44 -42.53
C LYS A 43 6.53 9.96 -42.32
N ASP A 44 7.22 9.61 -41.23
CA ASP A 44 7.57 8.23 -40.89
C ASP A 44 6.36 7.48 -40.28
N THR A 45 5.50 6.98 -41.18
CA THR A 45 4.30 6.19 -40.86
C THR A 45 4.62 4.95 -40.03
N LYS A 46 5.80 4.35 -40.21
CA LYS A 46 6.27 3.19 -39.42
C LYS A 46 6.46 3.57 -37.95
N CYS A 47 7.21 4.65 -37.67
CA CYS A 47 7.37 5.16 -36.31
C CYS A 47 6.03 5.55 -35.67
N LYS A 48 5.13 6.15 -36.46
CA LYS A 48 3.80 6.56 -35.99
C LYS A 48 2.93 5.34 -35.61
N ASN A 49 2.92 4.31 -36.45
CA ASN A 49 2.17 3.08 -36.22
C ASN A 49 2.73 2.28 -35.03
N ASP A 50 4.05 2.20 -34.91
CA ASP A 50 4.71 1.53 -33.78
C ASP A 50 4.40 2.22 -32.45
N ALA A 51 4.47 3.55 -32.40
CA ALA A 51 4.10 4.32 -31.21
C ALA A 51 2.63 4.09 -30.83
N MET A 52 1.72 4.17 -31.79
CA MET A 52 0.28 3.96 -31.56
C MET A 52 -0.04 2.54 -31.07
N ASN A 53 0.60 1.52 -31.65
CA ASN A 53 0.43 0.13 -31.23
C ASN A 53 0.95 -0.10 -29.80
N VAL A 54 2.10 0.49 -29.47
CA VAL A 54 2.65 0.49 -28.12
C VAL A 54 1.68 1.14 -27.13
N PHE A 55 1.13 2.31 -27.44
CA PHE A 55 0.19 3.00 -26.57
C PHE A 55 -1.11 2.21 -26.35
N LYS A 56 -1.70 1.64 -27.41
CA LYS A 56 -2.89 0.79 -27.31
C LYS A 56 -2.65 -0.42 -26.40
N LYS A 57 -1.51 -1.09 -26.58
CA LYS A 57 -1.11 -2.25 -25.77
C LYS A 57 -0.84 -1.86 -24.32
N LEU A 58 -0.19 -0.73 -24.06
CA LEU A 58 0.05 -0.24 -22.71
C LEU A 58 -1.26 0.16 -22.01
N GLN A 59 -2.18 0.82 -22.73
CA GLN A 59 -3.45 1.28 -22.17
C GLN A 59 -4.35 0.12 -21.74
N SER A 60 -4.49 -0.93 -22.55
CA SER A 60 -5.25 -2.12 -22.19
C SER A 60 -4.66 -2.81 -20.96
N GLN A 61 -3.34 -2.93 -20.89
CA GLN A 61 -2.63 -3.49 -19.73
C GLN A 61 -2.83 -2.66 -18.47
N LEU A 62 -2.76 -1.32 -18.55
CA LEU A 62 -2.97 -0.44 -17.41
C LEU A 62 -4.38 -0.58 -16.83
N ARG A 63 -5.42 -0.76 -17.67
CA ARG A 63 -6.79 -1.02 -17.20
C ARG A 63 -6.87 -2.34 -16.44
N THR A 64 -6.33 -3.41 -17.01
CA THR A 64 -6.25 -4.73 -16.38
C THR A 64 -5.48 -4.69 -15.06
N CYS A 65 -4.37 -3.95 -15.01
CA CYS A 65 -3.59 -3.75 -13.79
C CYS A 65 -4.29 -2.91 -12.73
N ARG A 66 -5.07 -1.92 -13.14
CA ARG A 66 -5.89 -1.14 -12.21
C ARG A 66 -6.93 -2.01 -11.54
N ALA A 67 -7.60 -2.88 -12.30
CA ALA A 67 -8.56 -3.85 -11.76
C ALA A 67 -7.90 -4.81 -10.76
N HIS A 68 -6.76 -5.42 -11.12
CA HIS A 68 -6.01 -6.29 -10.20
C HIS A 68 -5.57 -5.55 -8.92
N ARG A 69 -5.03 -4.33 -9.03
CA ARG A 69 -4.66 -3.50 -7.86
C ARG A 69 -5.87 -3.18 -6.98
N ASN A 70 -7.03 -2.89 -7.57
CA ASN A 70 -8.26 -2.63 -6.84
C ASN A 70 -8.73 -3.88 -6.10
N ASN A 71 -8.66 -5.07 -6.72
CA ASN A 71 -8.98 -6.34 -6.07
C ASN A 71 -8.08 -6.58 -4.84
N ILE A 72 -6.76 -6.39 -4.98
CA ILE A 72 -5.83 -6.51 -3.85
C ILE A 72 -6.15 -5.49 -2.74
N LYS A 73 -6.48 -4.24 -3.10
CA LYS A 73 -6.91 -3.22 -2.14
C LYS A 73 -8.18 -3.66 -1.40
N ASN A 74 -9.16 -4.23 -2.10
CA ASN A 74 -10.40 -4.73 -1.52
C ASN A 74 -10.15 -5.91 -0.57
N CYS A 75 -9.30 -6.88 -0.94
CA CYS A 75 -8.86 -7.96 -0.03
C CYS A 75 -8.28 -7.39 1.27
N ASN A 76 -7.41 -6.38 1.17
CA ASN A 76 -6.78 -5.74 2.32
C ASN A 76 -7.76 -4.93 3.16
N ARG A 77 -8.74 -4.25 2.54
CA ARG A 77 -9.84 -3.55 3.23
C ARG A 77 -10.70 -4.53 4.02
N ALA A 78 -11.11 -5.65 3.41
CA ALA A 78 -11.88 -6.70 4.06
C ALA A 78 -11.14 -7.27 5.28
N LYS A 79 -9.85 -7.61 5.12
CA LYS A 79 -8.96 -8.02 6.22
C LYS A 79 -8.94 -7.01 7.37
N ARG A 80 -8.79 -5.72 7.06
CA ARG A 80 -8.77 -4.65 8.07
C ARG A 80 -10.11 -4.53 8.80
N LYS A 81 -11.23 -4.64 8.08
CA LYS A 81 -12.59 -4.62 8.66
C LYS A 81 -12.78 -5.79 9.64
N GLN A 82 -12.46 -7.02 9.21
CA GLN A 82 -12.50 -8.19 10.10
C GLN A 82 -11.55 -8.04 11.31
N ALA A 83 -10.32 -7.61 11.10
CA ALA A 83 -9.37 -7.41 12.19
C ALA A 83 -9.85 -6.35 13.22
N ARG A 84 -10.53 -5.29 12.76
CA ARG A 84 -11.17 -4.31 13.65
C ARG A 84 -12.29 -4.96 14.46
N ALA A 85 -13.16 -5.76 13.84
CA ALA A 85 -14.20 -6.52 14.54
C ALA A 85 -13.60 -7.46 15.60
N CYS A 86 -12.58 -8.26 15.25
CA CYS A 86 -11.88 -9.14 16.19
C CYS A 86 -11.30 -8.38 17.40
N ARG A 87 -10.73 -7.19 17.17
CA ARG A 87 -10.20 -6.32 18.24
C ARG A 87 -11.33 -5.75 19.11
N GLY A 88 -12.48 -5.42 18.51
CA GLY A 88 -13.69 -5.04 19.22
C GLY A 88 -14.14 -6.13 20.18
N GLN A 89 -14.33 -7.36 19.68
CA GLN A 89 -14.71 -8.52 20.48
C GLN A 89 -13.73 -8.79 21.63
N LYS A 90 -12.42 -8.71 21.37
CA LYS A 90 -11.38 -8.83 22.42
C LYS A 90 -11.52 -7.76 23.51
N ARG A 91 -11.83 -6.52 23.13
CA ARG A 91 -12.01 -5.40 24.08
C ARG A 91 -13.24 -5.64 24.94
N SER A 92 -14.36 -6.02 24.34
CA SER A 92 -15.61 -6.36 25.03
C SER A 92 -15.41 -7.52 26.02
N CYS A 93 -14.82 -8.64 25.56
CA CYS A 93 -14.50 -9.78 26.42
C CYS A 93 -13.61 -9.39 27.61
N LYS A 94 -12.57 -8.56 27.38
CA LYS A 94 -11.72 -8.04 28.47
C LYS A 94 -12.49 -7.14 29.46
N LYS A 95 -13.50 -6.39 29.01
CA LYS A 95 -14.38 -5.59 29.90
C LYS A 95 -15.19 -6.52 30.80
N VAL A 96 -15.81 -7.58 30.24
CA VAL A 96 -16.53 -8.61 31.02
C VAL A 96 -15.62 -9.24 32.08
N CYS A 97 -14.41 -9.69 31.72
CA CYS A 97 -13.45 -10.24 32.70
C CYS A 97 -13.06 -9.24 33.79
N ARG A 98 -13.01 -7.93 33.48
CA ARG A 98 -12.73 -6.88 34.47
C ARG A 98 -13.94 -6.68 35.39
N GLY A 99 -15.16 -6.68 34.86
CA GLY A 99 -16.42 -6.59 35.59
C GLY A 99 -16.59 -7.76 36.57
N GLY A 100 -16.47 -9.00 36.08
CA GLY A 100 -16.55 -10.20 36.91
C GLY A 100 -15.52 -10.20 38.06
N LYS A 101 -14.28 -9.75 37.83
CA LYS A 101 -13.31 -9.55 38.93
C LYS A 101 -13.82 -8.55 39.96
N LYS A 102 -14.31 -7.38 39.51
CA LYS A 102 -14.77 -6.32 40.40
C LYS A 102 -15.91 -6.84 41.28
N GLN A 103 -16.89 -7.52 40.70
CA GLN A 103 -18.01 -8.13 41.41
C GLN A 103 -17.54 -9.19 42.41
N CYS A 104 -16.72 -10.14 41.98
CA CYS A 104 -16.14 -11.17 42.84
C CYS A 104 -15.40 -10.57 44.05
N VAL A 105 -14.53 -9.56 43.83
CA VAL A 105 -13.81 -8.88 44.91
C VAL A 105 -14.76 -8.14 45.85
N ARG A 106 -15.84 -7.54 45.33
CA ARG A 106 -16.87 -6.89 46.14
C ARG A 106 -17.57 -7.89 47.05
N SER A 107 -17.94 -9.06 46.53
CA SER A 107 -18.53 -10.15 47.31
C SER A 107 -17.58 -10.66 48.40
N CYS A 108 -16.30 -10.91 48.07
CA CYS A 108 -15.29 -11.29 49.07
C CYS A 108 -15.16 -10.26 50.20
N ARG A 109 -15.16 -8.96 49.86
CA ARG A 109 -15.03 -7.87 50.83
C ARG A 109 -16.28 -7.71 51.69
N ARG A 110 -17.48 -7.91 51.13
CA ARG A 110 -18.74 -7.92 51.88
C ARG A 110 -18.75 -9.07 52.90
N GLY A 111 -18.48 -10.30 52.45
CA GLY A 111 -18.39 -11.46 53.35
C GLY A 111 -17.34 -11.27 54.45
N LYS A 112 -16.18 -10.67 54.14
CA LYS A 112 -15.19 -10.29 55.15
C LYS A 112 -15.76 -9.34 56.20
N ARG A 113 -16.44 -8.26 55.78
CA ARG A 113 -17.00 -7.26 56.68
C ARG A 113 -18.02 -7.90 57.62
N THR A 114 -18.93 -8.71 57.08
CA THR A 114 -19.93 -9.45 57.87
C THR A 114 -19.27 -10.38 58.89
N CYS A 115 -18.31 -11.20 58.45
CA CYS A 115 -17.58 -12.16 59.30
C CYS A 115 -16.76 -11.47 60.41
N VAL A 116 -16.09 -10.36 60.10
CA VAL A 116 -15.31 -9.61 61.09
C VAL A 116 -16.22 -8.85 62.05
N LYS A 117 -17.38 -8.34 61.60
CA LYS A 117 -18.37 -7.69 62.47
C LYS A 117 -18.93 -8.68 63.50
N ALA A 118 -19.21 -9.91 63.09
CA ALA A 118 -19.69 -10.98 63.98
C ALA A 118 -18.59 -11.53 64.93
N CYS A 119 -17.31 -11.41 64.57
CA CYS A 119 -16.18 -11.95 65.34
C CYS A 119 -14.98 -10.98 65.32
N PRO A 120 -15.03 -9.86 66.07
CA PRO A 120 -14.05 -8.79 65.97
C PRO A 120 -12.68 -9.14 66.55
N ARG A 121 -12.63 -9.95 67.61
CA ARG A 121 -11.41 -10.35 68.33
C ARG A 121 -11.14 -11.86 68.22
N GLY A 122 -9.88 -12.26 68.38
CA GLY A 122 -9.47 -13.67 68.42
C GLY A 122 -9.27 -14.38 67.07
N ARG A 123 -9.13 -15.71 67.12
CA ARG A 123 -8.78 -16.59 65.99
C ARG A 123 -9.77 -16.49 64.82
N ARG A 124 -11.07 -16.34 65.11
CA ARG A 124 -12.17 -16.26 64.12
C ARG A 124 -12.04 -15.01 63.22
N GLY A 125 -11.80 -13.83 63.80
CA GLY A 125 -11.57 -12.60 63.02
C GLY A 125 -10.32 -12.67 62.13
N LYS A 126 -9.23 -13.29 62.61
CA LYS A 126 -8.02 -13.56 61.80
C LYS A 126 -8.32 -14.51 60.64
N ASN A 127 -9.14 -15.54 60.85
CA ASN A 127 -9.58 -16.47 59.82
C ASN A 127 -10.44 -15.78 58.75
N CYS A 128 -11.39 -14.92 59.13
CA CYS A 128 -12.16 -14.09 58.18
C CYS A 128 -11.26 -13.27 57.25
N ARG A 129 -10.20 -12.64 57.79
CA ARG A 129 -9.22 -11.86 57.02
C ARG A 129 -8.43 -12.75 56.05
N ARG A 130 -7.99 -13.93 56.50
CA ARG A 130 -7.27 -14.92 55.68
C ARG A 130 -8.15 -15.47 54.55
N SER A 131 -9.39 -15.85 54.84
CA SER A 131 -10.37 -16.33 53.86
C SER A 131 -10.67 -15.26 52.80
N CYS A 132 -10.84 -14.00 53.19
CA CYS A 132 -10.99 -12.90 52.23
C CYS A 132 -9.75 -12.74 51.34
N LYS A 133 -8.53 -12.85 51.87
CA LYS A 133 -7.29 -12.78 51.07
C LYS A 133 -7.25 -13.93 50.04
N ARG A 134 -7.62 -15.16 50.42
CA ARG A 134 -7.72 -16.30 49.49
C ARG A 134 -8.79 -16.06 48.42
N CYS A 135 -9.98 -15.60 48.81
CA CYS A 135 -11.08 -15.26 47.90
C CYS A 135 -10.64 -14.22 46.85
N VAL A 136 -10.01 -13.11 47.26
CA VAL A 136 -9.51 -12.08 46.33
C VAL A 136 -8.42 -12.62 45.41
N ARG A 137 -7.54 -13.52 45.87
CA ARG A 137 -6.57 -14.22 45.02
C ARG A 137 -7.29 -15.10 43.99
N GLY A 138 -8.33 -15.83 44.39
CA GLY A 138 -9.22 -16.59 43.50
C GLY A 138 -9.82 -15.72 42.40
N CYS A 139 -10.43 -14.58 42.74
CA CYS A 139 -10.96 -13.63 41.75
C CYS A 139 -9.90 -13.13 40.75
N ARG A 140 -8.64 -12.95 41.20
CA ARG A 140 -7.53 -12.56 40.31
C ARG A 140 -7.14 -13.69 39.37
N LYS A 141 -7.12 -14.94 39.83
CA LYS A 141 -6.87 -16.14 39.00
C LYS A 141 -7.98 -16.30 37.95
N ALA A 142 -9.25 -16.20 38.35
CA ALA A 142 -10.40 -16.26 37.43
C ALA A 142 -10.36 -15.17 36.34
N LYS A 143 -9.95 -13.94 36.67
CA LYS A 143 -9.73 -12.90 35.65
C LYS A 143 -8.61 -13.27 34.67
N ARG A 144 -7.54 -13.89 35.15
CA ARG A 144 -6.41 -14.30 34.30
C ARG A 144 -6.84 -15.40 33.33
N SER A 145 -7.57 -16.42 33.80
CA SER A 145 -8.12 -17.47 32.92
C SER A 145 -9.11 -16.89 31.90
N CYS A 146 -10.06 -16.05 32.33
CA CYS A 146 -10.98 -15.34 31.43
C CYS A 146 -10.24 -14.55 30.34
N LYS A 147 -9.18 -13.80 30.71
CA LYS A 147 -8.35 -13.09 29.73
C LYS A 147 -7.60 -14.02 28.76
N LYS A 148 -7.21 -15.23 29.18
CA LYS A 148 -6.59 -16.22 28.29
C LYS A 148 -7.60 -16.68 27.22
N VAL A 149 -8.84 -16.99 27.62
CA VAL A 149 -9.93 -17.32 26.69
C VAL A 149 -10.17 -16.19 25.69
N CYS A 150 -10.30 -14.93 26.16
CA CYS A 150 -10.45 -13.78 25.26
C CYS A 150 -9.29 -13.62 24.26
N ARG A 151 -8.06 -14.00 24.65
CA ARG A 151 -6.90 -13.96 23.76
C ARG A 151 -6.96 -15.08 22.72
N GLY A 152 -7.39 -16.28 23.11
CA GLY A 152 -7.59 -17.43 22.22
C GLY A 152 -8.58 -17.10 21.10
N VAL A 153 -9.79 -16.67 21.46
CA VAL A 153 -10.84 -16.28 20.50
C VAL A 153 -10.35 -15.18 19.54
N SER A 154 -9.69 -14.14 20.08
CA SER A 154 -9.15 -13.07 19.24
C SER A 154 -8.02 -13.53 18.31
N ARG A 155 -7.20 -14.50 18.73
CA ARG A 155 -6.15 -15.07 17.87
C ARG A 155 -6.76 -15.89 16.74
N GLY A 156 -7.75 -16.74 17.03
CA GLY A 156 -8.50 -17.48 16.02
C GLY A 156 -9.13 -16.56 14.97
N CYS A 157 -9.84 -15.52 15.43
CA CYS A 157 -10.46 -14.52 14.55
C CYS A 157 -9.43 -13.78 13.67
N LEU A 158 -8.29 -13.36 14.24
CA LEU A 158 -7.22 -12.73 13.47
C LEU A 158 -6.52 -13.71 12.51
N GLY A 159 -6.45 -15.00 12.86
CA GLY A 159 -5.98 -16.07 12.01
C GLY A 159 -6.88 -16.24 10.79
N ALA A 160 -8.19 -16.36 11.00
CA ALA A 160 -9.20 -16.45 9.93
C ALA A 160 -9.17 -15.22 9.00
N ALA A 161 -9.02 -14.02 9.56
CA ALA A 161 -8.87 -12.81 8.75
C ALA A 161 -7.57 -12.79 7.91
N ARG A 162 -6.51 -13.45 8.37
CA ARG A 162 -5.26 -13.58 7.61
C ARG A 162 -5.36 -14.65 6.52
N SER A 163 -5.99 -15.78 6.81
CA SER A 163 -6.16 -16.87 5.83
C SER A 163 -7.04 -16.43 4.66
N THR A 164 -8.20 -15.83 4.95
CA THR A 164 -9.09 -15.25 3.93
C THR A 164 -8.38 -14.21 3.07
N ALA A 165 -7.61 -13.31 3.68
CA ALA A 165 -6.83 -12.31 2.95
C ALA A 165 -5.66 -12.91 2.15
N ARG A 166 -5.13 -14.07 2.56
CA ARG A 166 -4.11 -14.80 1.80
C ARG A 166 -4.75 -15.49 0.60
N ALA A 167 -5.88 -16.19 0.79
CA ALA A 167 -6.66 -16.79 -0.28
C ALA A 167 -7.07 -15.75 -1.34
N CYS A 168 -7.61 -14.61 -0.91
CA CYS A 168 -7.98 -13.50 -1.81
C CYS A 168 -6.79 -12.98 -2.63
N ARG A 169 -5.60 -12.86 -2.01
CA ARG A 169 -4.38 -12.44 -2.72
C ARG A 169 -3.85 -13.52 -3.67
N ASN A 170 -3.97 -14.79 -3.30
CA ASN A 170 -3.56 -15.90 -4.16
C ASN A 170 -4.48 -16.00 -5.38
N ASN A 171 -5.80 -15.91 -5.18
CA ASN A 171 -6.78 -15.84 -6.27
C ASN A 171 -6.52 -14.63 -7.17
N ALA A 172 -6.20 -13.47 -6.59
CA ALA A 172 -5.86 -12.31 -7.40
C ALA A 172 -4.58 -12.53 -8.24
N ARG A 173 -3.61 -13.30 -7.73
CA ARG A 173 -2.35 -13.63 -8.43
C ARG A 173 -2.51 -14.72 -9.50
N SER A 174 -3.49 -15.61 -9.36
CA SER A 174 -3.79 -16.63 -10.38
C SER A 174 -4.58 -16.08 -11.57
N LEU A 175 -5.16 -14.89 -11.45
CA LEU A 175 -5.80 -14.21 -12.58
C LEU A 175 -4.77 -13.84 -13.66
N GLN A 176 -5.14 -14.02 -14.93
CA GLN A 176 -4.35 -13.57 -16.09
C GLN A 176 -3.92 -12.09 -15.99
N ALA A 177 -4.73 -11.27 -15.32
CA ALA A 177 -4.41 -9.88 -15.01
C ALA A 177 -3.07 -9.70 -14.28
N PHE A 178 -2.68 -10.63 -13.41
CA PHE A 178 -1.39 -10.58 -12.72
C PHE A 178 -0.22 -10.86 -13.66
N ALA A 179 -0.33 -11.86 -14.55
CA ALA A 179 0.70 -12.16 -15.56
C ALA A 179 0.90 -10.98 -16.51
N VAL A 180 -0.19 -10.34 -16.94
CA VAL A 180 -0.17 -9.12 -17.75
C VAL A 180 0.55 -7.98 -17.03
N CYS A 181 0.29 -7.78 -15.73
CA CYS A 181 0.96 -6.74 -14.96
C CYS A 181 2.42 -7.03 -14.62
N ARG A 182 2.78 -8.30 -14.40
CA ARG A 182 4.15 -8.70 -14.12
C ARG A 182 5.05 -8.38 -15.32
N ASN A 183 4.55 -8.60 -16.53
CA ASN A 183 5.27 -8.35 -17.77
C ASN A 183 5.21 -6.89 -18.22
N ALA A 184 4.43 -6.05 -17.55
CA ALA A 184 4.28 -4.64 -17.90
C ALA A 184 5.64 -3.94 -17.99
N ARG A 185 6.56 -4.14 -17.04
CA ARG A 185 7.90 -3.49 -17.03
C ARG A 185 8.74 -3.85 -18.27
N SER A 186 8.72 -5.11 -18.70
CA SER A 186 9.44 -5.56 -19.91
C SER A 186 8.83 -4.96 -21.17
N LEU A 187 7.50 -4.89 -21.23
CA LEU A 187 6.79 -4.23 -22.33
C LEU A 187 7.03 -2.73 -22.37
N THR A 188 7.06 -2.05 -21.22
CA THR A 188 7.41 -0.63 -21.15
C THR A 188 8.84 -0.41 -21.64
N ALA A 189 9.78 -1.28 -21.26
CA ALA A 189 11.18 -1.18 -21.72
C ALA A 189 11.33 -1.37 -23.24
N LYS A 190 10.66 -2.38 -23.82
CA LYS A 190 10.64 -2.61 -25.27
C LYS A 190 9.96 -1.46 -26.02
N ALA A 191 8.88 -0.94 -25.45
CA ALA A 191 8.16 0.24 -25.96
C ALA A 191 9.04 1.49 -25.95
N THR A 192 9.69 1.80 -24.82
CA THR A 192 10.60 2.94 -24.71
C THR A 192 11.81 2.78 -25.62
N GLY A 193 12.36 1.57 -25.80
CA GLY A 193 13.46 1.34 -26.73
C GLY A 193 13.08 1.64 -28.19
N ARG A 194 11.88 1.21 -28.63
CA ARG A 194 11.38 1.52 -29.99
C ARG A 194 11.08 3.00 -30.18
N ILE A 195 10.42 3.64 -29.21
CA ILE A 195 10.14 5.08 -29.24
C ILE A 195 11.44 5.88 -29.23
N PHE A 196 12.41 5.47 -28.42
CA PHE A 196 13.74 6.10 -28.35
C PHE A 196 14.51 5.94 -29.66
N SER A 197 14.50 4.75 -30.27
CA SER A 197 15.12 4.53 -31.58
C SER A 197 14.50 5.42 -32.66
N CYS A 198 13.18 5.56 -32.70
CA CYS A 198 12.50 6.52 -33.59
C CYS A 198 12.87 7.98 -33.28
N GLY A 199 12.90 8.34 -32.00
CA GLY A 199 13.32 9.67 -31.54
C GLY A 199 14.76 9.97 -31.94
N TRP A 200 15.67 9.03 -31.76
CA TRP A 200 17.09 9.17 -32.12
C TRP A 200 17.30 9.22 -33.64
N LYS A 201 16.54 8.44 -34.42
CA LYS A 201 16.62 8.47 -35.89
C LYS A 201 16.29 9.86 -36.46
N HIS A 202 15.30 10.54 -35.87
CA HIS A 202 14.80 11.82 -36.38
C HIS A 202 15.39 13.05 -35.67
N TYR A 203 15.70 12.95 -34.38
CA TYR A 203 16.25 14.05 -33.57
C TYR A 203 17.70 13.85 -33.15
N GLY A 204 18.33 12.70 -33.39
CA GLY A 204 19.69 12.41 -32.93
C GLY A 204 20.70 13.46 -33.36
N ARG A 205 20.61 13.92 -34.62
CA ARG A 205 21.44 15.02 -35.13
C ARG A 205 21.19 16.36 -34.43
N ALA A 206 19.95 16.64 -34.03
CA ALA A 206 19.60 17.85 -33.31
C ALA A 206 20.06 17.78 -31.83
N VAL A 207 19.97 16.59 -31.22
CA VAL A 207 20.46 16.31 -29.86
C VAL A 207 21.97 16.40 -29.78
N THR A 208 22.72 15.84 -30.74
CA THR A 208 24.19 15.95 -30.78
C THR A 208 24.65 17.38 -31.06
N CYS A 209 23.92 18.13 -31.91
CA CYS A 209 24.14 19.56 -32.13
C CYS A 209 24.07 20.33 -30.81
N SER A 210 22.98 20.12 -30.05
CA SER A 210 22.76 20.75 -28.76
C SER A 210 23.83 20.37 -27.74
N ALA A 211 24.17 19.08 -27.63
CA ALA A 211 25.21 18.60 -26.71
C ALA A 211 26.60 19.19 -27.00
N GLY A 212 26.96 19.35 -28.27
CA GLY A 212 28.22 19.99 -28.67
C GLY A 212 28.30 21.47 -28.27
N SER A 213 27.19 22.22 -28.41
CA SER A 213 27.12 23.64 -28.03
C SER A 213 27.22 23.82 -26.50
N ILE A 214 26.70 22.86 -25.74
CA ILE A 214 26.75 22.86 -24.27
C ILE A 214 28.17 22.58 -23.76
N VAL A 215 28.84 21.56 -24.32
CA VAL A 215 30.22 21.22 -23.95
C VAL A 215 31.17 22.38 -24.26
N ARG A 216 31.00 23.07 -25.40
CA ARG A 216 31.78 24.27 -25.73
C ARG A 216 31.52 25.44 -24.78
N SER A 217 30.27 25.65 -24.38
CA SER A 217 29.91 26.71 -23.43
C SER A 217 30.45 26.45 -22.01
N LEU A 218 30.66 25.18 -21.64
CA LEU A 218 31.26 24.80 -20.36
C LEU A 218 32.80 24.88 -20.35
N GLN A 219 33.46 24.83 -21.51
CA GLN A 219 34.91 25.01 -21.63
C GLN A 219 35.35 26.48 -21.70
N GLN A 220 34.43 27.42 -21.89
CA GLN A 220 34.69 28.86 -21.89
C GLN A 220 34.41 29.55 -20.53
N LYS A 221 34.21 28.77 -19.48
CA LYS A 221 34.13 29.21 -18.08
C LYS A 221 35.31 28.65 -17.31
#